data_AF-A0A3P0NCU8-F1
#
_entry.id   AF-A0A3P0NCU8-F1
#
_cell.length_a   1.000
_cell.length_b   1.000
_cell.length_c   1.000
_cell.angle_alpha   90.00
_cell.angle_beta   90.00
_cell.angle_gamma   90.00
#
_symmetry.space_group_name_H-M   'P 1'
#
loop_
_entity.id
_entity.type
_entity.pdbx_description
1 polymer ?
#
loop_
_entity_poly.entity_id
_entity_poly.type
_entity_poly.pdbx_seq_one_letter_code
_entity_poly.pdbx_strand_id
1 'polypeptide(L)' 'MEFLLDHLIDDETESAIAHEIKRVDPDAGITINRTTNRVVVDSWLFPEEFLVAFDDAGYNVRILDS' A
#
# COMPACT_ATOMS: atom_id res chain seq x y z
N MET A 1 1.89 -6.55 -7.35
CA MET A 1 0.47 -6.24 -7.06
C MET A 1 0.24 -4.74 -6.96
N GLU A 2 -0.97 -4.29 -7.28
CA GLU A 2 -1.33 -2.87 -7.34
C GLU A 2 -2.60 -2.59 -6.52
N PHE A 3 -2.56 -1.52 -5.73
CA PHE A 3 -3.66 -1.06 -4.89
C PHE A 3 -4.06 0.37 -5.26
N LEU A 4 -5.36 0.67 -5.17
CA LEU A 4 -5.93 2.01 -5.33
C LEU A 4 -6.49 2.51 -4.01
N LEU A 5 -6.01 3.67 -3.57
CA LEU A 5 -6.56 4.37 -2.41
C LEU A 5 -7.81 5.18 -2.79
N ASP A 6 -8.75 5.26 -1.86
CA ASP A 6 -10.00 6.02 -2.03
C ASP A 6 -9.87 7.52 -1.75
N HIS A 7 -8.72 7.98 -1.22
CA HIS A 7 -8.40 9.37 -0.93
C HIS A 7 -7.01 9.77 -1.46
N LEU A 8 -6.71 11.06 -1.42
CA LEU A 8 -5.45 11.63 -1.91
C LEU A 8 -4.27 11.18 -1.06
N ILE A 9 -3.17 10.79 -1.70
CA ILE A 9 -1.92 10.47 -1.02
C ILE A 9 -1.06 11.74 -0.82
N ASP A 10 -0.90 12.15 0.42
CA ASP A 10 0.07 13.18 0.85
C ASP A 10 1.33 12.54 1.49
N ASP A 11 2.24 13.39 1.99
CA ASP A 11 3.51 12.93 2.59
C ASP A 11 3.30 12.05 3.84
N GLU A 12 2.27 12.35 4.63
CA GLU A 12 1.92 11.60 5.84
C GLU A 12 1.34 10.23 5.48
N THR A 13 0.42 10.23 4.52
CA THR A 13 -0.19 9.02 3.95
C THR A 13 0.87 8.08 3.38
N GLU A 14 1.79 8.61 2.58
CA GLU A 14 2.89 7.84 2.01
C GLU A 14 3.77 7.20 3.08
N SER A 15 4.14 7.97 4.10
CA SER A 15 4.99 7.49 5.20
C SER A 15 4.31 6.40 6.02
N ALA A 16 3.02 6.57 6.33
CA ALA A 16 2.24 5.60 7.09
C ALA A 16 2.07 4.27 6.33
N ILE A 17 1.68 4.32 5.06
CA ILE A 17 1.53 3.13 4.22
C ILE A 17 2.85 2.39 4.07
N ALA A 18 3.94 3.12 3.81
CA ALA A 18 5.25 2.50 3.67
C ALA A 18 5.70 1.81 4.97
N HIS A 19 5.43 2.43 6.13
CA HIS A 19 5.73 1.85 7.43
C HIS A 19 4.99 0.53 7.66
N GLU A 20 3.67 0.52 7.42
CA GLU A 20 2.83 -0.66 7.67
C GLU A 20 3.10 -1.80 6.69
N ILE A 21 3.32 -1.50 5.40
CA ILE A 21 3.72 -2.53 4.42
C ILE A 21 5.04 -3.19 4.85
N LYS A 22 6.00 -2.41 5.36
CA LYS A 22 7.27 -2.93 5.87
C LYS A 22 7.15 -3.74 7.16
N ARG A 23 6.06 -3.61 7.91
CA ARG A 23 5.76 -4.49 9.05
C ARG A 23 5.27 -5.86 8.60
N VAL A 24 4.55 -5.94 7.48
CA VAL A 24 4.10 -7.20 6.88
C VAL A 24 5.25 -7.90 6.14
N ASP A 25 5.96 -7.17 5.30
CA ASP A 25 7.13 -7.66 4.56
C ASP A 25 8.26 -6.61 4.59
N PRO A 26 9.30 -6.82 5.42
CA PRO A 26 10.45 -5.93 5.52
C PRO A 26 11.23 -5.75 4.20
N ASP A 27 11.16 -6.71 3.29
CA ASP A 27 11.89 -6.71 2.03
C ASP A 27 11.06 -6.17 0.85
N ALA A 28 9.76 -5.92 1.04
CA ALA A 28 8.86 -5.48 -0.04
C ALA A 28 9.32 -4.19 -0.74
N GLY A 29 9.35 -4.17 -2.06
CA GLY A 29 9.49 -2.94 -2.84
C GLY A 29 8.19 -2.14 -2.80
N ILE A 30 8.25 -0.83 -2.59
CA ILE A 30 7.05 0.03 -2.52
C ILE A 30 7.23 1.19 -3.50
N THR A 31 6.28 1.37 -4.40
CA THR A 31 6.22 2.53 -5.31
C THR A 31 4.86 3.20 -5.17
N ILE A 32 4.87 4.51 -4.90
CA ILE A 32 3.66 5.28 -4.60
C ILE A 32 3.49 6.36 -5.67
N ASN A 33 2.32 6.38 -6.31
CA ASN A 33 1.93 7.38 -7.30
C ASN A 33 0.80 8.24 -6.77
N ARG A 34 1.14 9.42 -6.27
CA ARG A 34 0.20 10.40 -5.71
C ARG A 34 -0.76 10.98 -6.75
N THR A 35 -0.37 11.03 -8.02
CA THR A 35 -1.23 11.55 -9.11
C THR A 35 -2.41 10.63 -9.39
N THR A 36 -2.22 9.32 -9.19
CA THR A 36 -3.23 8.30 -9.50
C THR A 36 -3.75 7.57 -8.26
N ASN A 37 -3.30 7.96 -7.06
CA ASN A 37 -3.56 7.30 -5.77
C ASN A 37 -3.27 5.79 -5.79
N ARG A 38 -2.23 5.40 -6.52
CA ARG A 38 -1.83 3.99 -6.69
C ARG A 38 -0.62 3.67 -5.83
N VAL A 39 -0.66 2.49 -5.22
CA VAL A 39 0.47 1.91 -4.48
C VAL A 39 0.78 0.57 -5.14
N VAL A 40 2.02 0.42 -5.59
CA VAL A 40 2.53 -0.83 -6.14
C VAL A 40 3.43 -1.45 -5.09
N VAL A 41 3.14 -2.71 -4.76
CA VAL A 41 3.96 -3.50 -3.84
C VAL A 41 4.58 -4.66 -4.62
N ASP A 42 5.89 -4.77 -4.50
CA ASP A 42 6.68 -5.87 -5.04
C ASP A 42 7.08 -6.78 -3.88
N SER A 43 6.41 -7.94 -3.78
CA SER A 43 6.59 -8.92 -2.71
C SER A 43 6.18 -10.30 -3.22
N TRP A 44 6.69 -11.33 -2.56
CA TRP A 44 6.32 -12.73 -2.80
C TRP A 44 5.02 -13.15 -2.10
N LEU A 45 4.51 -12.31 -1.20
CA LEU A 45 3.26 -12.55 -0.49
C LEU A 45 2.05 -12.20 -1.36
N PHE A 46 0.88 -12.71 -0.97
CA PHE A 46 -0.37 -12.41 -1.65
C PHE A 46 -0.86 -10.97 -1.35
N PRO A 47 -1.57 -10.32 -2.27
CA PRO A 47 -2.13 -8.98 -2.06
C PRO A 47 -3.03 -8.85 -0.83
N GLU A 48 -3.77 -9.90 -0.51
CA GLU A 48 -4.66 -9.95 0.65
C GLU A 48 -3.92 -9.78 1.97
N GLU A 49 -2.66 -10.23 2.05
CA GLU A 49 -1.80 -10.07 3.24
C GLU A 49 -1.45 -8.60 3.50
N PHE A 50 -1.56 -7.72 2.50
CA PHE A 50 -1.28 -6.29 2.65
C PHE A 50 -2.53 -5.47 2.94
N LEU A 51 -3.74 -6.03 2.81
CA LEU A 51 -4.97 -5.31 3.15
C LEU A 51 -4.97 -4.88 4.63
N VAL A 52 -4.41 -5.70 5.52
CA VAL A 52 -4.24 -5.35 6.94
C VAL A 52 -3.26 -4.19 7.15
N ALA A 53 -2.21 -4.06 6.33
CA ALA A 53 -1.28 -2.93 6.43
C ALA A 53 -1.95 -1.60 6.05
N PHE A 54 -2.83 -1.62 5.05
CA PHE A 54 -3.61 -0.43 4.70
C PHE A 54 -4.64 -0.11 5.79
N ASP A 55 -5.32 -1.11 6.36
CA ASP A 55 -6.26 -0.93 7.46
C ASP A 55 -5.58 -0.39 8.74
N ASP A 56 -4.42 -0.94 9.11
CA ASP A 56 -3.58 -0.46 10.23
C ASP A 56 -3.12 1.00 10.02
N ALA A 57 -2.87 1.38 8.76
CA ALA A 57 -2.57 2.76 8.39
C ALA A 57 -3.81 3.67 8.33
N GLY A 58 -5.02 3.13 8.51
CA GLY A 58 -6.28 3.86 8.49
C GLY A 58 -6.86 4.11 7.09
N TYR A 59 -6.45 3.33 6.10
CA TYR A 59 -6.74 3.56 4.69
C TYR A 59 -7.44 2.39 4.03
N ASN A 60 -8.55 2.67 3.34
CA ASN A 60 -9.23 1.68 2.51
C ASN A 60 -8.61 1.63 1.12
N VAL A 61 -8.41 0.42 0.61
CA VAL A 61 -7.87 0.19 -0.73
C VAL A 61 -8.69 -0.81 -1.53
N ARG A 62 -8.53 -0.77 -2.86
CA ARG A 62 -8.98 -1.81 -3.77
C ARG A 62 -7.77 -2.44 -4.45
N ILE A 63 -7.74 -3.77 -4.52
CA ILE A 63 -6.77 -4.49 -5.35
C ILE A 63 -7.14 -4.25 -6.82
N LEU A 64 -6.21 -3.69 -7.59
CA LEU A 64 -6.34 -3.50 -9.04
C LEU A 64 -5.71 -4.65 -9.83
N ASP A 65 -4.59 -5.17 -9.33
CA ASP A 65 -3.81 -6.25 -9.94
C ASP A 65 -3.18 -7.11 -8.85
N SER A 66 -3.33 -8.43 -8.99
CA SER A 66 -2.89 -9.44 -8.02
C SER A 66 -1.65 -10.18 -8.52
#